data_AF-A0A2M7WVC1-F1
#
_entry.id   AF-A0A2M7WVC1-F1
#
_cell.length_a   1.000
_cell.length_b   1.000
_cell.length_c   1.000
_cell.angle_alpha   90.00
_cell.angle_beta   90.00
_cell.angle_gamma   90.00
#
_symmetry.space_group_name_H-M   'P 1'
#
loop_
_entity.id
_entity.type
_entity.pdbx_description
1 polymer ?
#
loop_
_entity_poly.entity_id
_entity_poly.type
_entity_poly.pdbx_seq_one_letter_code
_entity_poly.pdbx_strand_id
1 'polypeptide(L)'
;MADTSIASIISGQVAGFDAQGAVDGLLGIRKFEISQLQKKQDAAVARQDLLVQINDAVSSLRNTAIGLADASTFFGYTASLASSSSTVNASSMMDVSGTSGVTAGQHSIVVSQIAQAQRLSSSAAVKDNSGTAATTASGALSLTGSFQIAGVTVSVSAADSLNTIASNINQLNTGASATGVSASVMKAGDNDYRLILTSAETGATGFTLAGADLDAAGSLASLQLGATGQANAFQTLQPAQDALLSIDGLDITRSSNTISDALTGVTLSLKQADPTVTINMSIGVDQSVLRDNVQSFVDAYNSLQSMINSQFQFDSNTGTGGILAGDSMLTTIQNSLSSS
;
A
#
# COMPACT_ATOMS: atom_id res chain seq x y z
N MET A 1 41.70 -47.03 -7.31
CA MET A 1 42.73 -48.09 -7.39
C MET A 1 44.03 -47.35 -7.64
N ALA A 2 44.91 -47.20 -6.64
CA ALA A 2 46.04 -48.11 -6.38
C ALA A 2 46.87 -48.30 -7.68
N ASP A 3 48.18 -48.06 -7.77
CA ASP A 3 49.25 -47.91 -6.80
C ASP A 3 50.47 -47.30 -7.54
N THR A 4 51.30 -46.67 -6.73
CA THR A 4 52.63 -46.05 -6.85
C THR A 4 53.61 -46.50 -7.94
N SER A 5 54.55 -45.59 -8.23
CA SER A 5 55.99 -45.82 -8.50
C SER A 5 56.46 -45.78 -9.95
N ILE A 6 56.95 -44.61 -10.38
CA ILE A 6 58.36 -44.45 -10.79
C ILE A 6 58.86 -43.12 -10.24
N ALA A 7 59.42 -43.17 -9.04
CA ALA A 7 60.43 -42.22 -8.62
C ALA A 7 61.74 -42.55 -9.35
N SER A 8 62.55 -41.51 -9.58
CA SER A 8 63.95 -41.59 -9.99
C SER A 8 64.23 -41.78 -11.47
N ILE A 9 65.31 -41.14 -11.92
CA ILE A 9 65.81 -40.99 -13.30
C ILE A 9 65.02 -39.87 -14.01
N ILE A 10 65.37 -38.59 -13.92
CA ILE A 10 66.63 -37.98 -14.34
C ILE A 10 66.94 -36.80 -13.41
N SER A 11 67.77 -37.04 -12.40
CA SER A 11 68.64 -36.00 -11.82
C SER A 11 70.06 -36.44 -12.16
N GLY A 12 70.67 -35.79 -13.15
CA GLY A 12 72.00 -36.19 -13.61
C GLY A 12 72.43 -35.58 -14.94
N GLN A 13 73.16 -34.47 -14.84
CA GLN A 13 74.16 -34.00 -15.81
C GLN A 13 73.70 -33.34 -17.12
N VAL A 14 73.25 -32.10 -17.00
CA VAL A 14 73.99 -30.97 -17.61
C VAL A 14 74.23 -29.96 -16.49
N ALA A 15 75.51 -29.63 -16.28
CA ALA A 15 76.01 -28.85 -15.16
C ALA A 15 75.42 -27.44 -15.09
N GLY A 16 74.91 -27.06 -13.92
CA GLY A 16 74.71 -25.66 -13.52
C GLY A 16 73.28 -25.14 -13.43
N PHE A 17 72.24 -25.94 -13.74
CA PHE A 17 70.86 -25.47 -13.68
C PHE A 17 70.05 -26.30 -12.67
N ASP A 18 69.87 -25.77 -11.47
CA ASP A 18 68.93 -26.31 -10.47
C ASP A 18 67.50 -26.02 -10.94
N ALA A 19 66.97 -26.89 -11.80
CA ALA A 19 65.65 -26.70 -12.38
C ALA A 19 64.53 -26.69 -11.32
N GLN A 20 64.72 -27.40 -10.20
CA GLN A 20 63.70 -27.50 -9.14
C GLN A 20 63.74 -26.29 -8.21
N GLY A 21 64.94 -25.86 -7.77
CA GLY A 21 65.12 -24.61 -7.03
C GLY A 21 64.83 -23.35 -7.84
N ALA A 22 65.09 -23.37 -9.16
CA ALA A 22 64.68 -22.29 -10.06
C ALA A 22 63.15 -22.21 -10.21
N VAL A 23 62.47 -23.36 -10.30
CA VAL A 23 60.99 -23.41 -10.32
C VAL A 23 60.39 -22.98 -8.98
N ASP A 24 60.94 -23.42 -7.84
CA ASP A 24 60.47 -23.01 -6.51
C ASP A 24 60.75 -21.53 -6.22
N GLY A 25 61.89 -21.00 -6.66
CA GLY A 25 62.21 -19.57 -6.61
C GLY A 25 61.26 -18.73 -7.47
N LEU A 26 60.98 -19.18 -8.70
CA LEU A 26 59.99 -18.53 -9.58
C LEU A 26 58.57 -18.63 -9.00
N LEU A 27 58.17 -19.77 -8.42
CA LEU A 27 56.88 -19.93 -7.75
C LEU A 27 56.77 -19.08 -6.48
N GLY A 28 57.86 -18.90 -5.73
CA GLY A 28 57.95 -18.01 -4.57
C GLY A 28 57.80 -16.54 -4.96
N ILE A 29 58.48 -16.11 -6.02
CA ILE A 29 58.32 -14.76 -6.61
C ILE A 29 56.89 -14.56 -7.10
N ARG A 30 56.31 -15.54 -7.80
CA ARG A 30 54.90 -15.49 -8.24
C ARG A 30 53.91 -15.43 -7.08
N LYS A 31 54.11 -16.20 -6.01
CA LYS A 31 53.28 -16.14 -4.79
C LYS A 31 53.40 -14.80 -4.08
N PHE A 32 54.61 -14.23 -4.03
CA PHE A 32 54.84 -12.90 -3.49
C PHE A 32 54.14 -11.82 -4.33
N GLU A 33 54.29 -11.86 -5.66
CA GLU A 33 53.58 -10.98 -6.60
C GLU A 33 52.05 -11.07 -6.41
N ILE A 34 51.51 -12.29 -6.33
CA ILE A 34 50.07 -12.52 -6.09
C ILE A 34 49.64 -11.96 -4.73
N SER A 35 50.40 -12.18 -3.65
CA SER A 35 50.07 -11.64 -2.33
C SER A 35 50.10 -10.10 -2.31
N GLN A 36 51.04 -9.49 -3.01
CA GLN A 36 51.11 -8.03 -3.14
C GLN A 36 49.96 -7.48 -4.00
N LEU A 37 49.54 -8.21 -5.04
CA LEU A 37 48.36 -7.85 -5.83
C LEU A 37 47.06 -8.02 -5.03
N GLN A 38 46.94 -9.07 -4.21
CA GLN A 38 45.81 -9.28 -3.30
C GLN A 38 45.70 -8.14 -2.29
N LYS A 39 46.80 -7.75 -1.63
CA LYS A 39 46.79 -6.59 -0.70
C LYS A 39 46.38 -5.28 -1.38
N LYS A 40 46.82 -5.07 -2.63
CA LYS A 40 46.39 -3.90 -3.43
C LYS A 40 44.90 -3.97 -3.76
N GLN A 41 44.40 -5.15 -4.09
CA GLN A 41 42.98 -5.39 -4.35
C GLN A 41 42.16 -5.11 -3.09
N ASP A 42 42.52 -5.68 -1.95
CA ASP A 42 41.82 -5.48 -0.67
C ASP A 42 41.80 -4.01 -0.25
N ALA A 43 42.93 -3.30 -0.42
CA ALA A 43 43.00 -1.87 -0.15
C ALA A 43 42.10 -1.05 -1.11
N ALA A 44 42.02 -1.43 -2.39
CA ALA A 44 41.15 -0.77 -3.36
C ALA A 44 39.66 -1.03 -3.07
N VAL A 45 39.29 -2.25 -2.66
CA VAL A 45 37.93 -2.60 -2.25
C VAL A 45 37.54 -1.84 -0.99
N ALA A 46 38.37 -1.82 0.04
CA ALA A 46 38.10 -1.07 1.27
C ALA A 46 37.96 0.43 1.02
N ARG A 47 38.76 0.98 0.09
CA ARG A 47 38.65 2.37 -0.37
C ARG A 47 37.33 2.62 -1.10
N GLN A 48 36.91 1.72 -1.98
CA GLN A 48 35.63 1.82 -2.67
C GLN A 48 34.46 1.78 -1.70
N ASP A 49 34.44 0.82 -0.77
CA ASP A 49 33.37 0.67 0.22
C ASP A 49 33.20 1.91 1.09
N LEU A 50 34.33 2.51 1.50
CA LEU A 50 34.31 3.73 2.29
C LEU A 50 33.81 4.95 1.49
N LEU A 51 34.17 5.06 0.20
CA LEU A 51 33.64 6.11 -0.67
C LEU A 51 32.13 5.96 -0.91
N VAL A 52 31.63 4.73 -1.01
CA VAL A 52 30.18 4.46 -1.08
C VAL A 52 29.50 4.90 0.21
N GLN A 53 30.04 4.55 1.38
CA GLN A 53 29.49 4.99 2.67
C GLN A 53 29.45 6.51 2.83
N ILE A 54 30.51 7.21 2.39
CA ILE A 54 30.54 8.68 2.40
C ILE A 54 29.50 9.26 1.44
N ASN A 55 29.33 8.68 0.25
CA ASN A 55 28.31 9.10 -0.70
C ASN A 55 26.89 8.92 -0.09
N ASP A 56 26.62 7.79 0.54
CA ASP A 56 25.34 7.53 1.20
C ASP A 56 25.09 8.52 2.34
N ALA A 57 26.12 8.84 3.14
CA ALA A 57 26.03 9.84 4.21
C ALA A 57 25.79 11.27 3.66
N VAL A 58 26.47 11.66 2.59
CA VAL A 58 26.24 12.94 1.89
C VAL A 58 24.83 13.00 1.29
N SER A 59 24.38 11.90 0.68
CA SER A 59 23.04 11.80 0.10
C SER A 59 21.95 11.90 1.18
N SER A 60 22.17 11.25 2.33
CA SER A 60 21.30 11.36 3.50
C SER A 60 21.21 12.80 4.01
N LEU A 61 22.35 13.47 4.23
CA LEU A 61 22.41 14.87 4.65
C LEU A 61 21.72 15.80 3.64
N ARG A 62 21.94 15.57 2.34
CA ARG A 62 21.26 16.34 1.28
C ARG A 62 19.75 16.16 1.35
N ASN A 63 19.28 14.93 1.54
CA ASN A 63 17.84 14.65 1.57
C ASN A 63 17.18 15.26 2.82
N THR A 64 17.83 15.20 3.99
CA THR A 64 17.32 15.86 5.20
C THR A 64 17.34 17.38 5.06
N ALA A 65 18.36 17.96 4.42
CA ALA A 65 18.42 19.38 4.10
C ALA A 65 17.31 19.83 3.13
N ILE A 66 17.03 19.05 2.08
CA ILE A 66 15.93 19.32 1.14
C ILE A 66 14.59 19.27 1.88
N GLY A 67 14.37 18.27 2.73
CA GLY A 67 13.16 18.16 3.55
C GLY A 67 12.99 19.31 4.56
N LEU A 68 14.09 19.90 5.03
CA LEU A 68 14.07 21.10 5.88
C LEU A 68 13.79 22.38 5.08
N ALA A 69 14.27 22.46 3.85
CA ALA A 69 14.09 23.62 2.98
C ALA A 69 12.68 23.71 2.39
N ASP A 70 11.99 22.59 2.23
CA ASP A 70 10.60 22.56 1.78
C ASP A 70 9.65 22.90 2.94
N ALA A 71 9.00 24.07 2.83
CA ALA A 71 8.09 24.59 3.85
C ALA A 71 6.90 23.64 4.14
N SER A 72 6.47 22.83 3.17
CA SER A 72 5.35 21.91 3.33
C SER A 72 5.73 20.66 4.15
N THR A 73 6.99 20.23 4.09
CA THR A 73 7.54 19.15 4.93
C THR A 73 8.10 19.67 6.24
N PHE A 74 8.55 20.93 6.28
CA PHE A 74 9.10 21.57 7.47
C PHE A 74 8.01 21.89 8.51
N PHE A 75 6.92 22.53 8.08
CA PHE A 75 5.74 22.74 8.91
C PHE A 75 4.81 21.53 8.75
N GLY A 76 5.24 20.36 9.22
CA GLY A 76 4.34 19.21 9.31
C GLY A 76 3.11 19.62 10.10
N TYR A 77 1.95 19.71 9.45
CA TYR A 77 0.70 19.98 10.15
C TYR A 77 0.12 18.64 10.60
N THR A 78 -0.42 18.60 11.81
CA THR A 78 -1.21 17.46 12.25
C THR A 78 -2.59 17.91 12.66
N ALA A 79 -3.55 17.04 12.36
CA ALA A 79 -4.90 17.18 12.82
C ALA A 79 -5.09 16.24 14.01
N SER A 80 -5.49 16.80 15.14
CA SER A 80 -5.88 16.05 16.33
C SER A 80 -7.39 16.09 16.47
N LEU A 81 -7.97 14.98 16.91
CA LEU A 81 -9.42 14.83 17.07
C LEU A 81 -9.74 14.61 18.55
N ALA A 82 -10.66 15.41 19.08
CA ALA A 82 -11.18 15.28 20.43
C ALA A 82 -12.70 15.07 20.39
N SER A 83 -13.19 14.08 21.12
CA SER A 83 -14.63 13.82 21.23
C SER A 83 -15.25 14.66 22.34
N SER A 84 -16.46 15.16 22.13
CA SER A 84 -17.26 15.78 23.18
C SER A 84 -17.85 14.76 24.17
N SER A 85 -17.75 13.46 23.87
CA SER A 85 -18.24 12.37 24.71
C SER A 85 -17.09 11.67 25.45
N SER A 86 -17.32 11.30 26.71
CA SER A 86 -16.37 10.54 27.52
C SER A 86 -16.38 9.04 27.22
N THR A 87 -17.36 8.53 26.46
CA THR A 87 -17.52 7.10 26.14
C THR A 87 -17.20 6.76 24.70
N VAL A 88 -17.29 7.75 23.80
CA VAL A 88 -17.04 7.58 22.37
C VAL A 88 -15.72 8.26 22.02
N ASN A 89 -14.76 7.48 21.54
CA ASN A 89 -13.48 8.02 21.09
C ASN A 89 -13.62 8.65 19.70
N ALA A 90 -12.91 9.75 19.45
CA ALA A 90 -12.98 10.39 18.14
C ALA A 90 -12.48 9.46 17.01
N SER A 91 -11.46 8.64 17.28
CA SER A 91 -10.87 7.70 16.33
C SER A 91 -11.78 6.54 15.92
N SER A 92 -12.80 6.22 16.73
CA SER A 92 -13.83 5.24 16.35
C SER A 92 -14.91 5.84 15.45
N MET A 93 -15.09 7.16 15.50
CA MET A 93 -16.07 7.89 14.70
C MET A 93 -15.51 8.28 13.33
N MET A 94 -14.30 8.83 13.31
CA MET A 94 -13.66 9.30 12.09
C MET A 94 -12.14 9.30 12.17
N ASP A 95 -11.51 9.43 11.02
CA ASP A 95 -10.09 9.68 10.86
C ASP A 95 -9.86 10.96 10.04
N VAL A 96 -8.66 11.51 10.15
CA VAL A 96 -8.25 12.69 9.39
C VAL A 96 -6.86 12.48 8.81
N SER A 97 -6.72 12.82 7.54
CA SER A 97 -5.46 12.69 6.79
C SER A 97 -5.37 13.81 5.76
N GLY A 98 -4.18 14.02 5.19
CA GLY A 98 -3.95 15.19 4.33
C GLY A 98 -3.95 16.46 5.19
N THR A 99 -2.77 16.99 5.46
CA THR A 99 -2.63 18.23 6.24
C THR A 99 -1.63 19.18 5.57
N SER A 100 -1.13 18.82 4.39
CA SER A 100 -0.20 19.64 3.63
C SER A 100 -0.89 20.89 3.08
N GLY A 101 -0.29 22.05 3.32
CA GLY A 101 -0.82 23.33 2.84
C GLY A 101 -2.11 23.79 3.54
N VAL A 102 -2.44 23.20 4.69
CA VAL A 102 -3.62 23.58 5.48
C VAL A 102 -3.27 24.71 6.45
N THR A 103 -4.22 25.61 6.71
CA THR A 103 -4.06 26.65 7.74
C THR A 103 -4.45 26.09 9.10
N ALA A 104 -3.69 26.43 10.14
CA ALA A 104 -4.03 26.05 11.51
C ALA A 104 -5.43 26.59 11.89
N GLY A 105 -6.23 25.75 12.55
CA GLY A 105 -7.63 26.07 12.81
C GLY A 105 -8.34 24.98 13.61
N GLN A 106 -9.47 25.36 14.20
CA GLN A 106 -10.35 24.45 14.92
C GLN A 106 -11.63 24.29 14.10
N HIS A 107 -12.11 23.05 14.00
CA HIS A 107 -13.37 22.72 13.34
C HIS A 107 -14.22 21.83 14.24
N SER A 108 -15.50 22.13 14.34
CA SER A 108 -16.49 21.31 15.03
C SER A 108 -17.23 20.44 14.02
N ILE A 109 -17.13 19.12 14.15
CA ILE A 109 -17.70 18.16 13.20
C ILE A 109 -18.72 17.28 13.90
N VAL A 110 -19.93 17.17 13.36
CA VAL A 110 -20.96 16.22 13.83
C VAL A 110 -21.29 15.27 12.69
N VAL A 111 -21.19 13.96 12.93
CA VAL A 111 -21.51 12.94 11.93
C VAL A 111 -22.87 12.35 12.24
N SER A 112 -23.89 12.80 11.53
CA SER A 112 -25.28 12.36 11.74
C SER A 112 -25.59 11.05 11.01
N GLN A 113 -24.94 10.80 9.88
CA GLN A 113 -25.15 9.60 9.08
C GLN A 113 -23.89 9.26 8.27
N ILE A 114 -23.57 7.96 8.14
CA ILE A 114 -22.55 7.48 7.20
C ILE A 114 -23.17 7.08 5.86
N ALA A 115 -22.40 7.25 4.79
CA ALA A 115 -22.76 6.75 3.48
C ALA A 115 -22.76 5.22 3.50
N GLN A 116 -23.76 4.62 2.87
CA GLN A 116 -23.88 3.17 2.76
C GLN A 116 -24.08 2.76 1.32
N ALA A 117 -23.46 1.64 0.95
CA ALA A 117 -23.66 1.00 -0.33
C ALA A 117 -24.95 0.17 -0.29
N GLN A 118 -25.74 0.28 -1.35
CA GLN A 118 -26.97 -0.49 -1.46
C GLN A 118 -26.66 -1.99 -1.52
N ARG A 119 -27.38 -2.79 -0.73
CA ARG A 119 -27.36 -4.25 -0.79
C ARG A 119 -28.76 -4.81 -0.92
N LEU A 120 -28.97 -5.55 -1.99
CA LEU A 120 -30.22 -6.23 -2.29
C LEU A 120 -30.00 -7.74 -2.27
N SER A 121 -31.04 -8.48 -1.90
CA SER A 121 -31.09 -9.94 -1.90
C SER A 121 -32.32 -10.41 -2.64
N SER A 122 -32.25 -11.61 -3.21
CA SER A 122 -33.46 -12.41 -3.47
C SER A 122 -34.32 -12.44 -2.20
N SER A 123 -35.63 -12.21 -2.30
CA SER A 123 -36.53 -12.19 -1.13
C SER A 123 -36.77 -13.55 -0.50
N ALA A 124 -36.66 -14.61 -1.30
CA ALA A 124 -36.74 -16.00 -0.87
C ALA A 124 -35.69 -16.85 -1.60
N ALA A 125 -35.64 -18.14 -1.26
CA ALA A 125 -34.82 -19.12 -1.96
C ALA A 125 -35.08 -19.06 -3.47
N VAL A 126 -34.01 -18.96 -4.26
CA VAL A 126 -34.10 -19.00 -5.72
C VAL A 126 -34.58 -20.38 -6.17
N LYS A 127 -35.47 -20.41 -7.15
CA LYS A 127 -36.08 -21.63 -7.69
C LYS A 127 -35.68 -21.86 -9.14
N ASP A 128 -35.68 -23.13 -9.54
CA ASP A 128 -35.58 -23.51 -10.96
C ASP A 128 -36.89 -23.23 -11.71
N ASN A 129 -36.90 -23.49 -13.02
CA ASN A 129 -38.07 -23.31 -13.88
C ASN A 129 -39.28 -24.20 -13.48
N SER A 130 -39.07 -25.25 -12.69
CA SER A 130 -40.15 -26.11 -12.17
C SER A 130 -40.70 -25.60 -10.83
N GLY A 131 -40.17 -24.49 -10.30
CA GLY A 131 -40.54 -23.94 -9.00
C GLY A 131 -39.90 -24.65 -7.81
N THR A 132 -38.93 -25.54 -8.04
CA THR A 132 -38.19 -26.24 -6.99
C THR A 132 -37.05 -25.35 -6.49
N ALA A 133 -36.89 -25.23 -5.18
CA ALA A 133 -35.79 -24.45 -4.61
C ALA A 133 -34.44 -25.03 -5.05
N ALA A 134 -33.51 -24.17 -5.42
CA ALA A 134 -32.17 -24.57 -5.81
C ALA A 134 -31.50 -25.35 -4.66
N THR A 135 -31.09 -26.58 -4.94
CA THR A 135 -30.41 -27.44 -3.95
C THR A 135 -28.90 -27.21 -3.93
N THR A 136 -28.36 -26.60 -4.99
CA THR A 136 -26.95 -26.21 -5.10
C THR A 136 -26.83 -24.89 -5.87
N ALA A 137 -25.78 -24.12 -5.60
CA ALA A 137 -25.50 -22.87 -6.33
C ALA A 137 -24.99 -23.08 -7.76
N SER A 138 -24.51 -24.28 -8.09
CA SER A 138 -23.93 -24.64 -9.40
C SER A 138 -24.87 -25.46 -10.29
N GLY A 139 -26.05 -25.85 -9.79
CA GLY A 139 -27.07 -26.51 -10.60
C GLY A 139 -27.70 -25.56 -11.60
N ALA A 140 -27.93 -26.02 -12.83
CA ALA A 140 -28.62 -25.24 -13.86
C ALA A 140 -30.06 -24.95 -13.42
N LEU A 141 -30.47 -23.67 -13.48
CA LEU A 141 -31.81 -23.26 -13.07
C LEU A 141 -32.85 -23.47 -14.17
N SER A 142 -32.41 -23.75 -15.40
CA SER A 142 -33.29 -23.90 -16.58
C SER A 142 -34.16 -22.68 -16.87
N LEU A 143 -33.74 -21.50 -16.41
CA LEU A 143 -34.41 -20.22 -16.64
C LEU A 143 -33.86 -19.55 -17.90
N THR A 144 -34.71 -18.82 -18.61
CA THR A 144 -34.30 -18.04 -19.79
C THR A 144 -34.91 -16.66 -19.74
N GLY A 145 -34.10 -15.63 -20.02
CA GLY A 145 -34.58 -14.26 -20.02
C GLY A 145 -33.43 -13.26 -19.91
N SER A 146 -33.79 -12.01 -19.72
CA SER A 146 -32.83 -10.94 -19.51
C SER A 146 -33.40 -9.86 -18.61
N PHE A 147 -32.51 -9.17 -17.92
CA PHE A 147 -32.84 -8.01 -17.10
C PHE A 147 -31.70 -7.01 -17.15
N GLN A 148 -31.89 -5.85 -16.56
CA GLN A 148 -30.93 -4.75 -16.55
C GLN A 148 -30.51 -4.42 -15.12
N ILE A 149 -29.21 -4.23 -14.93
CA ILE A 149 -28.60 -3.68 -13.71
C ILE A 149 -27.86 -2.41 -14.11
N ALA A 150 -28.19 -1.29 -13.47
CA ALA A 150 -27.60 0.02 -13.78
C ALA A 150 -27.63 0.36 -15.30
N GLY A 151 -28.69 -0.07 -16.01
CA GLY A 151 -28.85 0.14 -17.45
C GLY A 151 -28.11 -0.84 -18.36
N VAL A 152 -27.36 -1.81 -17.81
CA VAL A 152 -26.65 -2.84 -18.59
C VAL A 152 -27.40 -4.16 -18.53
N THR A 153 -27.57 -4.80 -19.69
CA THR A 153 -28.30 -6.07 -19.82
C THR A 153 -27.50 -7.25 -19.28
N VAL A 154 -28.13 -8.03 -18.40
CA VAL A 154 -27.72 -9.35 -17.95
C VAL A 154 -28.61 -10.37 -18.65
N SER A 155 -28.01 -11.28 -19.40
CA SER A 155 -28.72 -12.40 -20.03
C SER A 155 -28.59 -13.65 -19.17
N VAL A 156 -29.68 -14.40 -19.04
CA VAL A 156 -29.75 -15.69 -18.33
C VAL A 156 -30.13 -16.78 -19.33
N SER A 157 -29.27 -17.80 -19.42
CA SER A 157 -29.48 -18.99 -20.27
C SER A 157 -29.96 -20.18 -19.45
N ALA A 158 -30.62 -21.16 -20.10
CA ALA A 158 -31.14 -22.34 -19.41
C ALA A 158 -30.04 -23.18 -18.73
N ALA A 159 -28.80 -23.12 -19.24
CA ALA A 159 -27.66 -23.81 -18.65
C ALA A 159 -27.07 -23.06 -17.45
N ASP A 160 -27.48 -21.81 -17.21
CA ASP A 160 -26.88 -20.98 -16.17
C ASP A 160 -27.30 -21.45 -14.79
N SER A 161 -26.31 -21.53 -13.92
CA SER A 161 -26.49 -21.72 -12.49
C SER A 161 -26.54 -20.38 -11.77
N LEU A 162 -26.90 -20.37 -10.49
CA LEU A 162 -26.90 -19.15 -9.69
C LEU A 162 -25.49 -18.54 -9.59
N ASN A 163 -24.45 -19.39 -9.51
CA ASN A 163 -23.05 -18.97 -9.57
C ASN A 163 -22.68 -18.38 -10.94
N THR A 164 -23.19 -18.97 -12.03
CA THR A 164 -22.98 -18.45 -13.39
C THR A 164 -23.62 -17.07 -13.52
N ILE A 165 -24.85 -16.89 -13.06
CA ILE A 165 -25.54 -15.58 -13.07
C ILE A 165 -24.76 -14.55 -12.25
N ALA A 166 -24.32 -14.90 -11.03
CA ALA A 166 -23.50 -14.01 -10.21
C ALA A 166 -22.18 -13.62 -10.91
N SER A 167 -21.50 -14.60 -11.52
CA SER A 167 -20.28 -14.36 -12.30
C SER A 167 -20.54 -13.48 -13.53
N ASN A 168 -21.63 -13.69 -14.25
CA ASN A 168 -22.01 -12.88 -15.40
C ASN A 168 -22.23 -11.42 -14.99
N ILE A 169 -22.92 -11.18 -13.87
CA ILE A 169 -23.09 -9.83 -13.32
C ILE A 169 -21.74 -9.21 -12.95
N ASN A 170 -20.86 -9.96 -12.27
CA ASN A 170 -19.54 -9.46 -11.87
C ASN A 170 -18.65 -9.09 -13.07
N GLN A 171 -18.76 -9.82 -14.18
CA GLN A 171 -18.02 -9.54 -15.41
C GLN A 171 -18.45 -8.22 -16.07
N LEU A 172 -19.67 -7.74 -15.80
CA LEU A 172 -20.16 -6.43 -16.28
C LEU A 172 -19.51 -5.24 -15.57
N ASN A 173 -18.67 -5.46 -14.56
CA ASN A 173 -17.88 -4.41 -13.92
C ASN A 173 -16.58 -4.07 -14.67
N THR A 174 -16.38 -4.62 -15.87
CA THR A 174 -15.20 -4.37 -16.69
C THR A 174 -15.54 -3.49 -17.89
N GLY A 175 -14.64 -2.57 -18.27
CA GLY A 175 -14.80 -1.69 -19.43
C GLY A 175 -15.41 -0.31 -19.12
N ALA A 176 -15.75 0.44 -20.17
CA ALA A 176 -16.17 1.85 -20.08
C ALA A 176 -17.59 2.05 -19.51
N SER A 177 -18.40 0.99 -19.42
CA SER A 177 -19.76 1.00 -18.88
C SER A 177 -19.88 0.00 -17.72
N ALA A 178 -18.95 0.05 -16.78
CA ALA A 178 -18.99 -0.80 -15.59
C ALA A 178 -20.29 -0.55 -14.81
N THR A 179 -21.01 -1.61 -14.45
CA THR A 179 -22.26 -1.48 -13.68
C THR A 179 -22.04 -1.00 -12.25
N GLY A 180 -20.84 -1.22 -11.70
CA GLY A 180 -20.52 -0.90 -10.31
C GLY A 180 -21.28 -1.78 -9.32
N VAL A 181 -21.75 -2.97 -9.74
CA VAL A 181 -22.55 -3.88 -8.92
C VAL A 181 -21.89 -5.25 -8.86
N SER A 182 -21.55 -5.69 -7.66
CA SER A 182 -21.03 -7.04 -7.41
C SER A 182 -22.14 -7.98 -6.96
N ALA A 183 -22.15 -9.19 -7.50
CA ALA A 183 -23.07 -10.26 -7.16
C ALA A 183 -22.35 -11.40 -6.42
N SER A 184 -23.01 -11.96 -5.42
CA SER A 184 -22.55 -13.16 -4.71
C SER A 184 -23.73 -14.06 -4.36
N VAL A 185 -23.45 -15.35 -4.17
CA VAL A 185 -24.46 -16.33 -3.77
C VAL A 185 -24.28 -16.67 -2.29
N MET A 186 -25.36 -16.58 -1.53
CA MET A 186 -25.37 -16.92 -0.10
C MET A 186 -26.30 -18.10 0.15
N LYS A 187 -25.83 -19.10 0.91
CA LYS A 187 -26.69 -20.15 1.47
C LYS A 187 -27.23 -19.66 2.81
N ALA A 188 -28.51 -19.27 2.86
CA ALA A 188 -29.17 -18.78 4.07
C ALA A 188 -29.69 -19.93 4.97
N GLY A 189 -29.89 -21.12 4.39
CA GLY A 189 -30.39 -22.31 5.07
C GLY A 189 -30.39 -23.53 4.15
N ASP A 190 -30.95 -24.64 4.59
CA ASP A 190 -31.05 -25.83 3.75
C ASP A 190 -31.98 -25.60 2.56
N ASN A 191 -31.44 -25.79 1.35
CA ASN A 191 -32.09 -25.45 0.08
C ASN A 191 -32.54 -23.98 -0.02
N ASP A 192 -31.93 -23.06 0.73
CA ASP A 192 -32.15 -21.61 0.61
C ASP A 192 -30.86 -20.95 0.12
N TYR A 193 -30.77 -20.82 -1.21
CA TYR A 193 -29.71 -20.05 -1.87
C TYR A 193 -30.29 -18.73 -2.40
N ARG A 194 -29.62 -17.63 -2.10
CA ARG A 194 -30.03 -16.28 -2.47
C ARG A 194 -28.94 -15.58 -3.24
N LEU A 195 -29.34 -14.80 -4.25
CA LEU A 195 -28.45 -13.91 -4.97
C LEU A 195 -28.40 -12.57 -4.23
N ILE A 196 -27.21 -12.15 -3.84
CA ILE A 196 -26.93 -10.89 -3.16
C ILE A 196 -26.24 -9.96 -4.14
N LEU A 197 -26.80 -8.77 -4.33
CA LEU A 197 -26.27 -7.71 -5.18
C LEU A 197 -25.82 -6.55 -4.28
N THR A 198 -24.60 -6.08 -4.48
CA THR A 198 -23.97 -5.02 -3.67
C THR A 198 -23.40 -3.96 -4.59
N SER A 199 -23.75 -2.70 -4.34
CA SER A 199 -23.11 -1.55 -4.99
C SER A 199 -21.64 -1.46 -4.57
N ALA A 200 -20.75 -1.17 -5.51
CA ALA A 200 -19.34 -0.88 -5.24
C ALA A 200 -19.18 0.48 -4.55
N GLU A 201 -19.97 1.46 -4.97
CA GLU A 201 -19.97 2.80 -4.42
C GLU A 201 -21.05 2.97 -3.35
N THR A 202 -20.75 3.79 -2.33
CA THR A 202 -21.73 4.24 -1.34
C THR A 202 -22.52 5.44 -1.87
N GLY A 203 -23.61 5.78 -1.17
CA GLY A 203 -24.39 6.98 -1.47
C GLY A 203 -25.85 6.68 -1.83
N ALA A 204 -26.67 7.71 -1.89
CA ALA A 204 -28.13 7.61 -2.07
C ALA A 204 -28.55 7.15 -3.47
N THR A 205 -27.68 7.29 -4.48
CA THR A 205 -27.98 6.87 -5.87
C THR A 205 -28.18 5.36 -5.98
N GLY A 206 -27.35 4.57 -5.28
CA GLY A 206 -27.37 3.11 -5.38
C GLY A 206 -27.29 2.61 -6.83
N PHE A 207 -28.03 1.53 -7.12
CA PHE A 207 -28.20 0.96 -8.46
C PHE A 207 -29.65 0.57 -8.72
N THR A 208 -30.03 0.52 -10.00
CA THR A 208 -31.37 0.16 -10.43
C THR A 208 -31.41 -1.27 -10.97
N LEU A 209 -32.45 -2.03 -10.61
CA LEU A 209 -32.84 -3.25 -11.33
C LEU A 209 -34.10 -2.97 -12.14
N ALA A 210 -34.09 -3.41 -13.40
CA ALA A 210 -35.27 -3.34 -14.27
C ALA A 210 -35.32 -4.57 -15.19
N GLY A 211 -36.50 -4.93 -15.68
CA GLY A 211 -36.67 -6.01 -16.65
C GLY A 211 -37.98 -6.74 -16.42
N ALA A 212 -38.79 -6.84 -17.48
CA ALA A 212 -40.09 -7.51 -17.41
C ALA A 212 -39.98 -8.99 -17.01
N ASP A 213 -38.84 -9.62 -17.33
CA ASP A 213 -38.61 -11.02 -16.95
C ASP A 213 -38.43 -11.20 -15.43
N LEU A 214 -38.06 -10.15 -14.67
CA LEU A 214 -37.99 -10.18 -13.21
C LEU A 214 -39.35 -9.97 -12.52
N ASP A 215 -40.36 -9.48 -13.23
CA ASP A 215 -41.69 -9.27 -12.65
C ASP A 215 -42.30 -10.60 -12.16
N ALA A 216 -43.32 -10.53 -11.31
CA ALA A 216 -43.91 -11.73 -10.70
C ALA A 216 -44.46 -12.76 -11.71
N ALA A 217 -44.75 -12.33 -12.94
CA ALA A 217 -45.20 -13.19 -14.05
C ALA A 217 -44.12 -13.42 -15.13
N GLY A 218 -42.92 -12.85 -14.94
CA GLY A 218 -41.81 -12.97 -15.89
C GLY A 218 -41.10 -14.32 -15.81
N SER A 219 -40.30 -14.64 -16.83
CA SER A 219 -39.58 -15.92 -16.93
C SER A 219 -38.45 -16.08 -15.90
N LEU A 220 -37.98 -14.98 -15.31
CA LEU A 220 -36.97 -14.93 -14.25
C LEU A 220 -37.59 -14.61 -12.88
N ALA A 221 -38.91 -14.68 -12.73
CA ALA A 221 -39.61 -14.41 -11.46
C ALA A 221 -39.08 -15.27 -10.30
N SER A 222 -38.62 -16.48 -10.60
CA SER A 222 -38.05 -17.44 -9.67
C SER A 222 -36.70 -17.02 -9.06
N LEU A 223 -36.02 -16.00 -9.61
CA LEU A 223 -34.84 -15.37 -9.00
C LEU A 223 -35.19 -14.50 -7.77
N GLN A 224 -36.49 -14.21 -7.56
CA GLN A 224 -36.99 -13.43 -6.41
C GLN A 224 -36.39 -12.02 -6.32
N LEU A 225 -36.13 -11.40 -7.48
CA LEU A 225 -35.54 -10.06 -7.63
C LEU A 225 -36.50 -9.05 -8.29
N GLY A 226 -37.82 -9.26 -8.16
CA GLY A 226 -38.82 -8.37 -8.73
C GLY A 226 -38.77 -6.95 -8.16
N ALA A 227 -39.41 -6.00 -8.84
CA ALA A 227 -39.50 -4.63 -8.36
C ALA A 227 -40.29 -4.50 -7.04
N THR A 228 -40.04 -3.44 -6.27
CA THR A 228 -40.76 -3.14 -5.03
C THR A 228 -42.28 -3.09 -5.27
N GLY A 229 -43.05 -3.76 -4.41
CA GLY A 229 -44.52 -3.86 -4.53
C GLY A 229 -45.00 -5.16 -5.21
N GLN A 230 -44.10 -5.94 -5.82
CA GLN A 230 -44.42 -7.24 -6.39
C GLN A 230 -44.32 -8.38 -5.35
N ALA A 231 -45.01 -9.50 -5.60
CA ALA A 231 -44.97 -10.66 -4.70
C ALA A 231 -43.58 -11.31 -4.58
N ASN A 232 -42.76 -11.20 -5.62
CA ASN A 232 -41.38 -11.69 -5.69
C ASN A 232 -40.36 -10.55 -5.56
N ALA A 233 -40.75 -9.41 -4.98
CA ALA A 233 -39.90 -8.23 -4.86
C ALA A 233 -38.57 -8.57 -4.17
N PHE A 234 -37.46 -7.99 -4.61
CA PHE A 234 -36.19 -8.14 -3.90
C PHE A 234 -36.31 -7.68 -2.44
N GLN A 235 -35.44 -8.20 -1.57
CA GLN A 235 -35.28 -7.73 -0.20
C GLN A 235 -34.12 -6.74 -0.12
N THR A 236 -34.37 -5.54 0.42
CA THR A 236 -33.29 -4.59 0.75
C THR A 236 -32.64 -5.00 2.07
N LEU A 237 -31.40 -5.47 2.01
CA LEU A 237 -30.59 -5.78 3.19
C LEU A 237 -29.94 -4.51 3.77
N GLN A 238 -29.56 -3.59 2.89
CA GLN A 238 -28.95 -2.32 3.25
C GLN A 238 -29.40 -1.25 2.24
N PRO A 239 -30.05 -0.16 2.68
CA PRO A 239 -30.43 0.92 1.78
C PRO A 239 -29.21 1.71 1.32
N ALA A 240 -29.29 2.27 0.10
CA ALA A 240 -28.35 3.28 -0.36
C ALA A 240 -28.64 4.60 0.36
N GLN A 241 -27.62 5.22 0.95
CA GLN A 241 -27.76 6.52 1.61
C GLN A 241 -26.45 7.28 1.59
N ASP A 242 -26.54 8.61 1.60
CA ASP A 242 -25.39 9.51 1.68
C ASP A 242 -24.90 9.70 3.12
N ALA A 243 -23.65 10.11 3.27
CA ALA A 243 -23.14 10.65 4.51
C ALA A 243 -23.73 12.04 4.75
N LEU A 244 -24.16 12.29 5.99
CA LEU A 244 -24.63 13.58 6.47
C LEU A 244 -23.76 13.99 7.65
N LEU A 245 -23.12 15.15 7.51
CA LEU A 245 -22.26 15.71 8.53
C LEU A 245 -22.40 17.23 8.57
N SER A 246 -22.14 17.81 9.72
CA SER A 246 -22.11 19.26 9.92
C SER A 246 -20.69 19.67 10.27
N ILE A 247 -20.12 20.64 9.56
CA ILE A 247 -18.79 21.21 9.85
C ILE A 247 -19.00 22.68 10.20
N ASP A 248 -18.63 23.07 11.42
CA ASP A 248 -18.82 24.42 11.97
C ASP A 248 -20.27 24.93 11.86
N GLY A 249 -21.23 24.00 11.94
CA GLY A 249 -22.66 24.27 11.82
C GLY A 249 -23.19 24.33 10.38
N LEU A 250 -22.35 24.07 9.37
CA LEU A 250 -22.77 23.93 7.98
C LEU A 250 -23.01 22.45 7.65
N ASP A 251 -24.25 22.11 7.31
CA ASP A 251 -24.61 20.77 6.90
C ASP A 251 -24.15 20.49 5.47
N ILE A 252 -23.45 19.36 5.31
CA ILE A 252 -22.97 18.87 4.02
C ILE A 252 -23.38 17.41 3.82
N THR A 253 -23.59 17.07 2.56
CA THR A 253 -23.97 15.72 2.11
C THR A 253 -22.92 15.19 1.15
N ARG A 254 -22.51 13.93 1.31
CA ARG A 254 -21.54 13.28 0.44
C ARG A 254 -21.92 11.83 0.15
N SER A 255 -21.69 11.40 -1.08
CA SER A 255 -21.92 10.00 -1.47
C SER A 255 -20.88 9.04 -0.88
N SER A 256 -19.71 9.52 -0.48
CA SER A 256 -18.62 8.71 0.09
C SER A 256 -18.35 9.04 1.56
N ASN A 257 -17.86 8.03 2.30
CA ASN A 257 -17.32 8.21 3.64
C ASN A 257 -15.89 8.79 3.64
N THR A 258 -15.24 8.88 2.48
CA THR A 258 -13.96 9.56 2.32
C THR A 258 -14.21 10.91 1.67
N ILE A 259 -14.05 12.00 2.43
CA ILE A 259 -14.42 13.36 2.05
C ILE A 259 -13.15 14.22 1.99
N SER A 260 -12.70 14.53 0.78
CA SER A 260 -11.48 15.31 0.52
C SER A 260 -11.74 16.72 -0.04
N ASP A 261 -13.01 17.06 -0.27
CA ASP A 261 -13.44 18.29 -0.94
C ASP A 261 -14.14 19.28 0.01
N ALA A 262 -14.45 18.88 1.24
CA ALA A 262 -15.12 19.72 2.23
C ALA A 262 -14.19 20.76 2.86
N LEU A 263 -12.93 20.39 3.09
CA LEU A 263 -11.90 21.24 3.68
C LEU A 263 -10.65 21.17 2.81
N THR A 264 -10.15 22.32 2.35
CA THR A 264 -8.97 22.34 1.48
C THR A 264 -7.77 21.72 2.15
N GLY A 265 -7.17 20.73 1.49
CA GLY A 265 -5.99 20.03 1.96
C GLY A 265 -6.26 18.98 3.04
N VAL A 266 -7.51 18.79 3.47
CA VAL A 266 -7.92 17.81 4.50
C VAL A 266 -8.85 16.75 3.92
N THR A 267 -8.56 15.49 4.25
CA THR A 267 -9.39 14.32 3.93
C THR A 267 -9.94 13.71 5.22
N LEU A 268 -11.26 13.72 5.35
CA LEU A 268 -12.01 13.10 6.44
C LEU A 268 -12.43 11.69 6.05
N SER A 269 -12.19 10.71 6.92
CA SER A 269 -12.62 9.32 6.74
C SER A 269 -13.63 8.95 7.80
N LEU A 270 -14.92 8.88 7.44
CA LEU A 270 -16.02 8.59 8.36
C LEU A 270 -16.11 7.07 8.61
N LYS A 271 -16.25 6.68 9.88
CA LYS A 271 -16.34 5.27 10.32
C LYS A 271 -17.67 4.96 10.99
N GLN A 272 -18.17 5.89 11.81
CA GLN A 272 -19.44 5.75 12.53
C GLN A 272 -20.18 7.09 12.57
N ALA A 273 -21.49 7.04 12.83
CA ALA A 273 -22.33 8.21 13.00
C ALA A 273 -22.96 8.21 14.40
N ASP A 274 -22.96 9.37 15.03
CA ASP A 274 -23.67 9.66 16.27
C ASP A 274 -24.02 11.16 16.27
N PRO A 275 -25.29 11.52 16.04
CA PRO A 275 -25.71 12.93 15.95
C PRO A 275 -25.59 13.68 17.29
N THR A 276 -25.34 12.98 18.40
CA THR A 276 -25.19 13.58 19.73
C THR A 276 -23.74 13.89 20.10
N VAL A 277 -22.79 13.35 19.33
CA VAL A 277 -21.35 13.52 19.58
C VAL A 277 -20.77 14.53 18.60
N THR A 278 -20.05 15.51 19.15
CA THR A 278 -19.29 16.48 18.38
C THR A 278 -17.81 16.12 18.44
N ILE A 279 -17.19 15.99 17.28
CA ILE A 279 -15.75 15.82 17.12
C ILE A 279 -15.12 17.19 16.88
N ASN A 280 -14.31 17.63 17.82
CA ASN A 280 -13.51 18.83 17.71
C ASN A 280 -12.18 18.47 17.04
N MET A 281 -11.99 18.92 15.81
CA MET A 281 -10.75 18.78 15.08
C MET A 281 -9.89 20.02 15.30
N SER A 282 -8.62 19.80 15.64
CA SER A 282 -7.63 20.86 15.82
C SER A 282 -6.47 20.61 14.86
N ILE A 283 -6.27 21.54 13.93
CA ILE A 283 -5.17 21.53 12.97
C ILE A 283 -4.12 22.51 13.47
N GLY A 284 -2.91 22.01 13.69
CA GLY A 284 -1.80 22.81 14.17
C GLY A 284 -0.47 22.31 13.62
N VAL A 285 0.59 23.09 13.86
CA VAL A 285 1.95 22.66 13.55
C VAL A 285 2.35 21.56 14.54
N ASP A 286 2.79 20.44 13.99
CA ASP A 286 3.39 19.36 14.75
C ASP A 286 4.82 19.73 15.14
N GLN A 287 4.97 20.23 16.36
CA GLN A 287 6.28 20.60 16.90
C GLN A 287 7.19 19.39 17.12
N SER A 288 6.64 18.17 17.28
CA SER A 288 7.47 16.97 17.41
C SER A 288 8.09 16.60 16.07
N VAL A 289 7.30 16.58 14.98
CA VAL A 289 7.80 16.33 13.62
C VAL A 289 8.86 17.38 13.25
N LEU A 290 8.64 18.64 13.60
CA LEU A 290 9.62 19.70 13.34
C LEU A 290 10.94 19.46 14.10
N ARG A 291 10.88 19.07 15.38
CA ARG A 291 12.07 18.73 16.18
C ARG A 291 12.78 17.51 15.62
N ASP A 292 12.04 16.47 15.24
CA ASP A 292 12.60 15.22 14.72
C ASP A 292 13.28 15.44 13.36
N ASN A 293 12.72 16.28 12.50
CA ASN A 293 13.33 16.66 11.23
C ASN A 293 14.65 17.42 11.44
N VAL A 294 14.68 18.38 12.38
CA VAL A 294 15.91 19.11 12.75
C VAL A 294 16.94 18.17 13.36
N GLN A 295 16.53 17.28 14.28
CA GLN A 295 17.42 16.30 14.90
C GLN A 295 18.01 15.35 13.85
N SER A 296 17.20 14.87 12.91
CA SER A 296 17.65 13.99 11.81
C SER A 296 18.69 14.67 10.92
N PHE A 297 18.54 15.97 10.65
CA PHE A 297 19.54 16.75 9.93
C PHE A 297 20.85 16.87 10.74
N VAL A 298 20.75 17.21 12.03
CA VAL A 298 21.92 17.32 12.92
C VAL A 298 22.66 15.98 13.02
N ASP A 299 21.95 14.86 13.14
CA ASP A 299 22.53 13.53 13.22
C ASP A 299 23.21 13.13 11.90
N ALA A 300 22.59 13.43 10.76
CA ALA A 300 23.20 13.20 9.44
C ALA A 300 24.49 14.01 9.26
N TYR A 301 24.48 15.28 9.68
CA TYR A 301 25.66 16.15 9.66
C TYR A 301 26.77 15.62 10.56
N ASN A 302 26.45 15.31 11.82
CA ASN A 302 27.41 14.81 12.80
C ASN A 302 28.01 13.47 12.38
N SER A 303 27.19 12.57 11.81
CA SER A 303 27.64 11.29 11.26
C SER A 303 28.65 11.49 10.12
N LEU A 304 28.32 12.34 9.15
CA LEU A 304 29.22 12.65 8.03
C LEU A 304 30.53 13.28 8.53
N GLN A 305 30.44 14.25 9.45
CA GLN A 305 31.61 14.91 10.02
C GLN A 305 32.51 13.92 10.78
N SER A 306 31.92 13.02 11.57
CA SER A 306 32.66 11.97 12.27
C SER A 306 33.35 11.01 11.30
N MET A 307 32.65 10.59 10.24
CA MET A 307 33.19 9.72 9.21
C MET A 307 34.37 10.37 8.49
N ILE A 308 34.26 11.63 8.11
CA ILE A 308 35.36 12.39 7.49
C ILE A 308 36.52 12.56 8.47
N ASN A 309 36.26 12.98 9.71
CA ASN A 309 37.29 13.15 10.75
C ASN A 309 38.05 11.85 11.04
N SER A 310 37.36 10.70 11.04
CA SER A 310 38.01 9.39 11.23
C SER A 310 39.09 9.10 10.18
N GLN A 311 38.96 9.66 8.96
CA GLN A 311 39.94 9.47 7.90
C GLN A 311 41.18 10.35 8.05
N PHE A 312 41.06 11.45 8.81
CA PHE A 312 42.18 12.36 9.11
C PHE A 312 42.91 12.02 10.41
N GLN A 313 42.35 11.13 11.24
CA GLN A 313 43.02 10.68 12.46
C GLN A 313 44.16 9.70 12.13
N PHE A 314 45.30 9.93 12.76
CA PHE A 314 46.47 9.04 12.71
C PHE A 314 46.47 8.17 13.97
N ASP A 315 46.38 6.85 13.79
CA ASP A 315 46.50 5.92 14.92
C ASP A 315 47.98 5.67 15.22
N SER A 316 48.44 6.22 16.35
CA SER A 316 49.82 6.08 16.81
C SER A 316 50.20 4.64 17.19
N ASN A 317 49.22 3.77 17.46
CA ASN A 317 49.46 2.38 17.86
C ASN A 317 49.65 1.46 16.65
N THR A 318 48.94 1.71 15.55
CA THR A 318 49.09 0.94 14.30
C THR A 318 50.04 1.61 13.30
N GLY A 319 50.38 2.89 13.52
CA GLY A 319 51.25 3.68 12.64
C GLY A 319 50.61 4.00 11.29
N THR A 320 49.29 3.88 11.18
CA THR A 320 48.53 4.05 9.94
C THR A 320 47.50 5.16 10.07
N GLY A 321 47.39 6.03 9.06
CA GLY A 321 46.26 6.95 8.91
C GLY A 321 45.02 6.25 8.38
N GLY A 322 43.91 6.98 8.29
CA GLY A 322 42.69 6.50 7.62
C GLY A 322 42.95 6.04 6.18
N ILE A 323 42.10 5.16 5.67
CA ILE A 323 42.21 4.55 4.32
C ILE A 323 42.20 5.62 3.22
N LEU A 324 41.51 6.73 3.47
CA LEU A 324 41.43 7.90 2.59
C LEU A 324 42.30 9.08 3.04
N ALA A 325 43.26 8.87 3.95
CA ALA A 325 44.15 9.94 4.40
C ALA A 325 44.88 10.60 3.21
N GLY A 326 44.75 11.91 3.07
CA GLY A 326 45.34 12.69 1.97
C GLY A 326 44.50 12.77 0.69
N ASP A 327 43.29 12.22 0.68
CA ASP A 327 42.36 12.39 -0.44
C ASP A 327 41.84 13.84 -0.52
N SER A 328 42.00 14.49 -1.68
CA SER A 328 41.58 15.87 -1.90
C SER A 328 40.06 16.05 -1.90
N MET A 329 39.29 14.99 -2.20
CA MET A 329 37.82 15.03 -2.14
C MET A 329 37.35 15.17 -0.69
N LEU A 330 37.98 14.48 0.27
CA LEU A 330 37.62 14.60 1.68
C LEU A 330 37.87 16.01 2.22
N THR A 331 39.01 16.60 1.86
CA THR A 331 39.32 17.99 2.21
C THR A 331 38.32 18.96 1.60
N THR A 332 37.87 18.71 0.36
CA THR A 332 36.86 19.54 -0.31
C THR A 332 35.50 19.44 0.39
N ILE A 333 35.06 18.23 0.76
CA ILE A 333 33.80 18.02 1.47
C ILE A 333 33.87 18.68 2.86
N GLN A 334 34.97 18.51 3.59
CA GLN A 334 35.17 19.14 4.89
C GLN A 334 35.12 20.67 4.83
N ASN A 335 35.78 21.28 3.84
CA ASN A 335 35.74 22.72 3.61
C ASN A 335 34.33 23.20 3.22
N SER A 336 33.59 22.41 2.44
CA SER A 336 32.21 22.73 2.06
C SER A 336 31.24 22.66 3.25
N LEU A 337 31.41 21.67 4.14
CA LEU A 337 30.60 21.51 5.35
C LEU A 337 30.85 22.61 6.40
N SER A 338 32.09 23.09 6.51
CA SER A 338 32.50 24.11 7.49
C SER A 338 32.29 25.55 7.02
N SER A 339 32.08 25.77 5.73
CA SER A 339 31.81 27.09 5.14
C SER A 339 30.32 27.39 4.96
N SER A 340 29.45 26.42 5.25
CA SER A 340 27.98 26.53 5.21
C SER A 340 27.43 26.70 6.62
#